data_AF-A0A538MP85-F1
#
_entry.id   AF-A0A538MP85-F1
#
_cell.length_a   1.000
_cell.length_b   1.000
_cell.length_c   1.000
_cell.angle_alpha   90.00
_cell.angle_beta   90.00
_cell.angle_gamma   90.00
#
_symmetry.space_group_name_H-M   'P 1'
#
loop_
_entity.id
_entity.type
_entity.pdbx_description
1 polymer ?
#
loop_
_entity_poly.entity_id
_entity_poly.type
_entity_poly.pdbx_seq_one_letter_code
_entity_poly.pdbx_strand_id
1 'polypeptide(L)'
;MLGLALAGGGFLLWVDQTQREGGYLKTPTERFATSSYALTRERLEVDAGGPNWIWNDSWLGKVRIRGEGASAKPLFIGVGPEAAVAGYLGRVAHADVEDINLDPFRVEYRQIAGGAPRRPPTAQNFWAASASGQGRQTVTWKVREGDWSIVLMNADGSRGVSAEVDLGAKLSFLLWVAMGLLIGGALILGGSVALIVLAARTRPPPAAPPRPATTTGDA
;
A
#
# COMPACT_ATOMS: atom_id res chain seq x y z
N MET A 1 -23.52 -16.98 -29.47
CA MET A 1 -22.51 -15.97 -29.06
C MET A 1 -21.92 -16.36 -27.70
N LEU A 2 -21.15 -17.46 -27.67
CA LEU A 2 -20.68 -18.11 -26.43
C LEU A 2 -19.15 -18.10 -26.29
N GLY A 3 -18.47 -17.20 -27.01
CA GLY A 3 -17.00 -17.18 -27.13
C GLY A 3 -16.29 -16.02 -26.42
N LEU A 4 -17.00 -15.07 -25.82
CA LEU A 4 -16.39 -13.85 -25.27
C LEU A 4 -16.25 -13.82 -23.73
N ALA A 5 -16.50 -14.93 -23.04
CA ALA A 5 -16.33 -15.00 -21.58
C ALA A 5 -14.94 -15.51 -21.15
N LEU A 6 -14.18 -16.15 -22.05
CA LEU A 6 -12.89 -16.78 -21.72
C LEU A 6 -11.66 -15.89 -22.00
N ALA A 7 -11.82 -14.78 -22.72
CA ALA A 7 -10.71 -13.84 -22.98
C ALA A 7 -10.48 -12.83 -21.83
N GLY A 8 -11.50 -12.56 -21.01
CA GLY A 8 -11.39 -11.64 -19.87
C GLY A 8 -10.64 -12.21 -18.66
N GLY A 9 -10.72 -13.52 -18.45
CA GLY A 9 -10.05 -14.19 -17.32
C GLY A 9 -8.52 -14.25 -17.47
N GLY A 10 -8.03 -14.47 -18.69
CA GLY A 10 -6.58 -14.60 -18.95
C GLY A 10 -5.82 -13.28 -18.80
N PHE A 11 -6.42 -12.16 -19.18
CA PHE A 11 -5.78 -10.84 -19.07
C PHE A 11 -5.69 -10.36 -17.60
N LEU A 12 -6.71 -10.64 -16.78
CA LEU A 12 -6.68 -10.33 -15.35
C LEU A 12 -5.65 -11.18 -14.59
N LEU A 13 -5.49 -12.46 -14.96
CA LEU A 13 -4.44 -13.32 -14.40
C LEU A 13 -3.03 -12.87 -14.80
N TRP A 14 -2.85 -12.34 -16.02
CA TRP A 14 -1.55 -11.81 -16.46
C TRP A 14 -1.15 -10.51 -15.72
N VAL A 15 -2.12 -9.64 -15.44
CA VAL A 15 -1.89 -8.43 -14.60
C VAL A 15 -1.60 -8.80 -13.14
N ASP A 16 -2.28 -9.80 -12.59
CA ASP A 16 -2.04 -10.27 -11.21
C ASP A 16 -0.66 -10.93 -11.05
N GLN A 17 -0.22 -11.69 -12.06
CA GLN A 17 1.02 -12.46 -12.00
C GLN A 17 2.27 -11.62 -12.24
N THR A 18 2.17 -10.49 -12.96
CA THR A 18 3.34 -9.68 -13.33
C THR A 18 3.66 -8.57 -12.30
N GLN A 19 2.74 -8.22 -11.39
CA GLN A 19 2.98 -7.20 -10.36
C GLN A 19 3.04 -7.73 -8.90
N ARG A 20 2.64 -8.98 -8.61
CA ARG A 20 2.61 -9.52 -7.25
C ARG A 20 3.64 -10.63 -7.00
N GLU A 21 4.85 -10.24 -6.64
CA GLU A 21 5.74 -11.17 -5.93
C GLU A 21 5.33 -11.26 -4.44
N GLY A 22 4.61 -12.32 -4.08
CA GLY A 22 4.36 -12.73 -2.69
C GLY A 22 3.24 -12.00 -1.94
N GLY A 23 2.34 -11.32 -2.66
CA GLY A 23 1.18 -10.62 -2.08
C GLY A 23 1.50 -9.27 -1.41
N TYR A 24 2.60 -8.63 -1.79
CA TYR A 24 2.94 -7.27 -1.38
C TYR A 24 2.56 -6.28 -2.47
N LEU A 25 1.88 -5.19 -2.11
CA LEU A 25 1.81 -4.00 -2.96
C LEU A 25 3.12 -3.24 -2.81
N LYS A 26 3.84 -3.05 -3.92
CA LYS A 26 5.13 -2.38 -3.98
C LYS A 26 4.93 -0.94 -4.44
N THR A 27 5.61 0.01 -3.81
CA THR A 27 5.78 1.34 -4.38
C THR A 27 6.76 1.28 -5.56
N PRO A 28 6.75 2.28 -6.46
CA PRO A 28 7.87 2.50 -7.36
C PRO A 28 9.19 2.54 -6.59
N THR A 29 10.25 2.02 -7.18
CA THR A 29 11.60 2.16 -6.65
C THR A 29 12.05 3.58 -6.90
N GLU A 30 12.37 4.30 -5.83
CA GLU A 30 12.78 5.70 -5.90
C GLU A 30 14.18 5.90 -5.33
N ARG A 31 14.90 6.88 -5.87
CA ARG A 31 16.27 7.17 -5.44
C ARG A 31 16.27 8.24 -4.36
N PHE A 32 16.83 7.89 -3.21
CA PHE A 32 17.06 8.80 -2.09
C PHE A 32 18.57 9.04 -1.93
N ALA A 33 18.96 10.30 -1.75
CA ALA A 33 20.35 10.65 -1.56
C ALA A 33 20.52 11.87 -0.64
N THR A 34 21.58 11.85 0.17
CA THR A 34 22.02 12.98 0.98
C THR A 34 23.55 13.00 1.07
N SER A 35 24.12 14.20 1.17
CA SER A 35 25.55 14.39 1.50
C SER A 35 25.85 14.14 2.98
N SER A 36 24.81 13.97 3.81
CA SER A 36 24.85 13.79 5.25
C SER A 36 25.16 12.34 5.68
N TYR A 37 25.11 12.03 6.99
CA TYR A 37 25.42 10.70 7.53
C TYR A 37 24.23 9.74 7.56
N ALA A 38 23.01 10.27 7.60
CA ALA A 38 21.80 9.48 7.59
C ALA A 38 20.69 10.15 6.77
N LEU A 39 19.84 9.32 6.18
CA LEU A 39 18.50 9.65 5.74
C LEU A 39 17.54 9.06 6.77
N THR A 40 16.65 9.87 7.33
CA THR A 40 15.58 9.38 8.19
C THR A 40 14.25 9.84 7.66
N ARG A 41 13.19 9.16 8.10
CA ARG A 41 11.84 9.67 8.00
C ARG A 41 11.26 9.62 9.39
N GLU A 42 11.11 10.80 9.98
CA GLU A 42 10.45 10.99 11.27
C GLU A 42 8.93 10.84 11.11
N ARG A 43 8.28 10.43 12.20
CA ARG A 43 6.82 10.40 12.34
C ARG A 43 6.09 9.68 11.20
N LEU A 44 6.36 8.38 11.05
CA LEU A 44 5.31 7.49 10.57
C LEU A 44 4.30 7.37 11.72
N GLU A 45 3.40 8.35 11.85
CA GLU A 45 2.28 8.22 12.75
C GLU A 45 1.42 7.08 12.19
N VAL A 46 1.56 5.90 12.79
CA VAL A 46 0.66 4.78 12.54
C VAL A 46 -0.61 5.10 13.29
N ASP A 47 -1.31 6.16 12.86
CA ASP A 47 -2.62 6.50 13.38
C ASP A 47 -3.59 5.44 12.85
N ALA A 48 -4.13 4.67 13.79
CA ALA A 48 -5.10 3.63 13.54
C ALA A 48 -6.50 4.23 13.21
N GLY A 49 -6.53 5.25 12.34
CA GLY A 49 -7.66 6.15 12.10
C GLY A 49 -8.79 5.58 11.22
N GLY A 50 -9.17 4.32 11.43
CA GLY A 50 -10.30 3.70 10.71
C GLY A 50 -11.32 3.07 11.66
N PRO A 51 -12.41 2.48 11.14
CA PRO A 51 -13.41 1.80 11.96
C PRO A 51 -12.81 0.65 12.81
N ASN A 52 -13.18 0.56 14.09
CA ASN A 52 -12.67 -0.43 15.06
C ASN A 52 -12.67 -1.90 14.59
N TRP A 53 -13.54 -2.29 13.65
CA TRP A 53 -13.60 -3.64 13.09
C TRP A 53 -12.47 -3.97 12.12
N ILE A 54 -11.76 -2.95 11.62
CA ILE A 54 -10.56 -3.14 10.82
C ILE A 54 -9.34 -3.31 11.74
N TRP A 55 -9.31 -2.72 12.95
CA TRP A 55 -8.11 -2.59 13.82
C TRP A 55 -7.79 -3.70 14.83
N ASN A 56 -8.04 -4.97 14.53
CA ASN A 56 -7.63 -6.04 15.46
C ASN A 56 -6.15 -6.39 15.25
N ASP A 57 -5.29 -6.40 16.30
CA ASP A 57 -3.81 -6.66 16.37
C ASP A 57 -3.18 -7.66 15.38
N SER A 58 -4.04 -8.48 14.78
CA SER A 58 -3.80 -9.47 13.73
C SER A 58 -3.60 -8.89 12.32
N TRP A 59 -3.99 -7.63 12.05
CA TRP A 59 -4.16 -7.13 10.68
C TRP A 59 -3.14 -6.10 10.19
N LEU A 60 -2.40 -5.44 11.11
CA LEU A 60 -1.33 -4.51 10.75
C LEU A 60 -0.29 -5.29 9.95
N GLY A 61 -0.24 -5.02 8.65
CA GLY A 61 0.47 -5.82 7.67
C GLY A 61 1.96 -5.93 7.97
N LYS A 62 2.62 -6.94 7.37
CA LYS A 62 4.08 -6.94 7.29
C LYS A 62 4.51 -5.87 6.29
N VAL A 63 5.36 -4.96 6.74
CA VAL A 63 6.03 -3.99 5.86
C VAL A 63 7.40 -4.57 5.51
N ARG A 64 7.70 -4.57 4.22
CA ARG A 64 8.98 -4.98 3.66
C ARG A 64 9.62 -3.75 3.06
N ILE A 65 10.76 -3.35 3.60
CA ILE A 65 11.58 -2.27 3.06
C ILE A 65 12.72 -2.92 2.30
N ARG A 66 12.90 -2.55 1.05
CA ARG A 66 14.05 -2.98 0.24
C ARG A 66 14.85 -1.76 -0.14
N GLY A 67 16.16 -1.85 0.03
CA GLY A 67 17.06 -0.77 -0.33
C GLY A 67 18.33 -1.34 -0.93
N GLU A 68 18.83 -0.68 -1.97
CA GLU A 68 20.08 -1.04 -2.63
C GLU A 68 20.98 0.19 -2.64
N GLY A 69 22.19 0.04 -2.08
CA GLY A 69 23.16 1.12 -2.06
C GLY A 69 23.62 1.44 -3.48
N ALA A 70 23.51 2.70 -3.90
CA ALA A 70 23.99 3.16 -5.20
C ALA A 70 25.51 3.46 -5.20
N SER A 71 26.20 3.14 -4.09
CA SER A 71 27.64 3.33 -3.91
C SER A 71 28.30 2.00 -3.53
N ALA A 72 29.64 1.94 -3.59
CA ALA A 72 30.40 0.76 -3.15
C ALA A 72 30.33 0.49 -1.64
N LYS A 73 29.77 1.41 -0.85
CA LYS A 73 29.66 1.27 0.60
C LYS A 73 28.47 0.37 0.96
N PRO A 74 28.61 -0.52 1.96
CA PRO A 74 27.48 -1.31 2.44
C PRO A 74 26.37 -0.40 2.99
N LEU A 75 25.14 -0.63 2.53
CA LEU A 75 23.96 0.09 3.01
C LEU A 75 23.48 -0.55 4.33
N PHE A 76 23.03 0.29 5.26
CA PHE A 76 22.29 -0.10 6.45
C PHE A 76 20.87 0.46 6.37
N ILE A 77 19.89 -0.39 6.66
CA ILE A 77 18.47 -0.02 6.80
C ILE A 77 18.04 -0.46 8.19
N GLY A 78 17.51 0.47 9.00
CA GLY A 78 17.02 0.21 10.35
C GLY A 78 15.63 0.77 10.59
N VAL A 79 14.84 0.04 11.37
CA VAL A 79 13.53 0.45 11.88
C VAL A 79 13.58 0.34 13.40
N GLY A 80 13.29 1.45 14.09
CA GLY A 80 13.37 1.51 15.55
C GLY A 80 12.37 2.48 16.15
N PRO A 81 12.14 2.41 17.47
CA PRO A 81 11.30 3.37 18.17
C PRO A 81 11.82 4.79 17.99
N GLU A 82 10.94 5.76 17.74
CA GLU A 82 11.31 7.16 17.46
C GLU A 82 12.23 7.72 18.55
N ALA A 83 11.89 7.53 19.83
CA ALA A 83 12.70 8.02 20.94
C ALA A 83 14.13 7.48 20.95
N ALA A 84 14.33 6.22 20.57
CA ALA A 84 15.65 5.59 20.52
C ALA A 84 16.46 6.09 19.32
N VAL A 85 15.80 6.25 18.16
CA VAL A 85 16.40 6.79 16.94
C VAL A 85 16.79 8.25 17.14
N ALA A 86 15.91 9.08 17.70
CA ALA A 86 16.17 10.48 18.02
C ALA A 86 17.35 10.62 19.00
N GLY A 87 17.47 9.73 20.00
CA GLY A 87 18.62 9.69 20.90
C GLY A 87 19.94 9.37 20.18
N TYR A 88 19.91 8.46 19.20
CA TYR A 88 21.08 8.10 18.41
C TYR A 88 21.48 9.19 17.40
N LEU A 89 20.51 9.78 16.70
CA LEU A 89 20.72 10.78 15.65
C LEU A 89 20.77 12.23 16.17
N GLY A 90 20.41 12.50 17.42
CA GLY A 90 20.25 13.87 17.94
C GLY A 90 21.50 14.75 17.92
N ARG A 91 22.69 14.19 17.68
CA ARG A 91 23.94 14.95 17.44
C ARG A 91 24.61 14.62 16.10
N VAL A 92 23.93 13.86 15.25
CA VAL A 92 24.44 13.38 13.97
C VAL A 92 23.84 14.25 12.89
N ALA A 93 24.65 14.74 11.96
CA ALA A 93 24.06 15.39 10.80
C ALA A 93 23.26 14.37 9.99
N HIS A 94 22.01 14.69 9.67
CA HIS A 94 21.13 13.82 8.90
C HIS A 94 20.12 14.64 8.09
N ALA A 95 19.53 14.01 7.09
CA ALA A 95 18.42 14.57 6.33
C ALA A 95 17.15 13.83 6.73
N ASP A 96 16.14 14.57 7.16
CA ASP A 96 14.79 14.06 7.43
C ASP A 96 13.90 14.26 6.20
N VAL A 97 13.11 13.25 5.86
CA VAL A 97 12.20 13.24 4.71
C VAL A 97 10.84 13.73 5.18
N GLU A 98 10.53 14.99 4.89
CA GLU A 98 9.29 15.63 5.37
C GLU A 98 8.10 15.25 4.49
N ASP A 99 8.27 15.36 3.18
CA ASP A 99 7.20 15.15 2.21
C ASP A 99 7.69 14.36 0.99
N ILE A 100 6.79 13.52 0.48
CA ILE A 100 7.01 12.70 -0.72
C ILE A 100 5.82 12.89 -1.65
N ASN A 101 6.04 13.64 -2.72
CA ASN A 101 5.10 13.73 -3.83
C ASN A 101 5.46 12.67 -4.87
N LEU A 102 4.44 11.95 -5.36
CA LEU A 102 4.62 10.84 -6.30
C LEU A 102 4.37 11.25 -7.77
N ASP A 103 3.68 12.36 -8.01
CA ASP A 103 3.41 12.83 -9.38
C ASP A 103 3.31 14.38 -9.48
N PRO A 104 4.33 15.06 -10.02
CA PRO A 104 5.66 14.53 -10.36
C PRO A 104 6.44 14.13 -9.10
N PHE A 105 7.34 13.14 -9.20
CA PHE A 105 8.13 12.68 -8.05
C PHE A 105 9.02 13.81 -7.49
N ARG A 106 8.77 14.20 -6.23
CA ARG A 106 9.60 15.16 -5.49
C ARG A 106 9.67 14.74 -4.03
N VAL A 107 10.86 14.88 -3.47
CA VAL A 107 11.12 14.63 -2.05
C VAL A 107 11.67 15.89 -1.42
N GLU A 108 11.04 16.35 -0.35
CA GLU A 108 11.52 17.47 0.45
C GLU A 108 12.33 16.96 1.63
N TYR A 109 13.54 17.50 1.78
CA TYR A 109 14.47 17.10 2.83
C TYR A 109 14.72 18.26 3.79
N ARG A 110 14.53 18.02 5.08
CA ARG A 110 15.01 18.91 6.13
C ARG A 110 16.39 18.49 6.57
N GLN A 111 17.38 19.37 6.39
CA GLN A 111 18.74 19.10 6.84
C GLN A 111 18.88 19.45 8.32
N ILE A 112 19.32 18.47 9.11
CA ILE A 112 19.61 18.63 10.53
C ILE A 112 21.13 18.65 10.71
N ALA A 113 21.62 19.75 11.29
CA ALA A 113 23.04 19.96 11.53
C ALA A 113 23.54 19.05 12.67
N GLY A 114 24.78 18.59 12.56
CA GLY A 114 25.39 17.71 13.55
C GLY A 114 26.77 17.21 13.10
N GLY A 115 27.34 16.30 13.88
CA GLY A 115 28.62 15.66 13.60
C GLY A 115 28.48 14.27 13.01
N ALA A 116 29.58 13.53 13.00
CA ALA A 116 29.58 12.11 12.68
C ALA A 116 28.91 11.28 13.81
N PRO A 117 28.28 10.14 13.48
CA PRO A 117 27.77 9.22 14.48
C PRO A 117 28.92 8.68 15.36
N ARG A 118 28.68 8.60 16.68
CA ARG A 118 29.68 8.11 17.65
C ARG A 118 30.02 6.64 17.49
N ARG A 119 29.06 5.86 16.99
CA ARG A 119 29.16 4.42 16.74
C ARG A 119 28.38 4.12 15.46
N PRO A 120 28.79 3.11 14.68
CA PRO A 120 28.06 2.73 13.49
C PRO A 120 26.64 2.26 13.85
N PRO A 121 25.68 2.34 12.90
CA PRO A 121 24.30 1.93 13.14
C PRO A 121 24.18 0.43 13.45
N THR A 122 25.08 -0.39 12.92
CA THR A 122 25.17 -1.84 13.15
C THR A 122 25.55 -2.22 14.60
N ALA A 123 26.12 -1.28 15.37
CA ALA A 123 26.48 -1.50 16.77
C ALA A 123 25.37 -1.10 17.76
N GLN A 124 24.22 -0.65 17.25
CA GLN A 124 23.09 -0.26 18.09
C GLN A 124 22.11 -1.43 18.24
N ASN A 125 21.67 -1.70 19.46
CA ASN A 125 20.80 -2.83 19.77
C ASN A 125 19.32 -2.46 19.92
N PHE A 126 18.95 -1.19 19.70
CA PHE A 126 17.57 -0.71 19.86
C PHE A 126 16.70 -0.91 18.62
N TRP A 127 17.30 -1.32 17.48
CA TRP A 127 16.55 -1.56 16.25
C TRP A 127 15.58 -2.73 16.43
N ALA A 128 14.31 -2.51 16.09
CA ALA A 128 13.33 -3.60 16.05
C ALA A 128 13.54 -4.50 14.83
N ALA A 129 14.02 -3.92 13.73
CA ALA A 129 14.44 -4.66 12.55
C ALA A 129 15.55 -3.89 11.83
N SER A 130 16.59 -4.59 11.36
CA SER A 130 17.67 -3.98 10.60
C SER A 130 18.29 -4.97 9.63
N ALA A 131 18.83 -4.47 8.53
CA ALA A 131 19.66 -5.24 7.59
C ALA A 131 20.82 -4.37 7.11
N SER A 132 21.96 -5.00 6.85
CA SER A 132 23.12 -4.30 6.30
C SER A 132 23.98 -5.19 5.43
N GLY A 133 24.51 -4.64 4.35
CA GLY A 133 25.36 -5.37 3.43
C GLY A 133 25.60 -4.63 2.12
N GLN A 134 26.37 -5.26 1.25
CA GLN A 134 26.54 -4.82 -0.14
C GLN A 134 25.39 -5.34 -1.01
N GLY A 135 25.01 -4.56 -2.03
CA GLY A 135 23.87 -4.87 -2.90
C GLY A 135 22.53 -4.72 -2.18
N ARG A 136 21.52 -5.41 -2.69
CA ARG A 136 20.13 -5.27 -2.22
C ARG A 136 19.92 -5.84 -0.82
N GLN A 137 19.51 -4.97 0.10
CA GLN A 137 19.13 -5.30 1.46
C GLN A 137 17.61 -5.34 1.60
N THR A 138 17.11 -6.27 2.40
CA THR A 138 15.67 -6.40 2.67
C THR A 138 15.43 -6.45 4.18
N VAL A 139 14.64 -5.52 4.69
CA VAL A 139 14.15 -5.51 6.07
C VAL A 139 12.67 -5.85 6.04
N THR A 140 12.26 -6.82 6.84
CA THR A 140 10.83 -7.09 7.08
C THR A 140 10.51 -6.78 8.52
N TRP A 141 9.52 -5.93 8.72
CA TRP A 141 9.09 -5.47 10.03
C TRP A 141 7.58 -5.68 10.18
N LYS A 142 7.17 -6.21 11.34
CA LYS A 142 5.76 -6.31 11.71
C LYS A 142 5.38 -4.98 12.38
N VAL A 143 4.49 -4.23 11.74
CA VAL A 143 4.00 -2.95 12.28
C VAL A 143 3.35 -3.21 13.63
N ARG A 144 3.71 -2.39 14.61
CA ARG A 144 3.13 -2.36 15.96
C ARG A 144 2.69 -0.94 16.24
N GLU A 145 1.70 -0.77 17.11
CA GLU A 145 1.31 0.54 17.61
C GLU A 145 2.51 1.28 18.24
N GLY A 146 2.52 2.60 18.10
CA GLY A 146 3.56 3.50 18.60
C GLY A 146 4.30 4.24 17.49
N ASP A 147 5.26 5.08 17.91
CA ASP A 147 6.03 5.93 17.01
C ASP A 147 7.31 5.23 16.53
N TRP A 148 7.44 5.14 15.21
CA TRP A 148 8.54 4.43 14.55
C TRP A 148 9.26 5.33 13.56
N SER A 149 10.58 5.21 13.53
CA SER A 149 11.41 5.89 12.54
C SER A 149 12.17 4.88 11.69
N ILE A 150 12.28 5.19 10.40
CA ILE A 150 13.09 4.44 9.44
C ILE A 150 14.38 5.22 9.21
N VAL A 151 15.51 4.52 9.18
CA VAL A 151 16.84 5.10 9.02
C VAL A 151 17.62 4.36 7.94
N LEU A 152 18.18 5.13 7.00
CA LEU A 152 19.12 4.67 5.99
C LEU A 152 20.47 5.34 6.23
N MET A 153 21.52 4.53 6.34
CA MET A 153 22.88 4.99 6.58
C MET A 153 23.88 4.11 5.82
N ASN A 154 25.10 4.59 5.63
CA ASN A 154 26.20 3.67 5.34
C ASN A 154 26.47 2.83 6.60
N ALA A 155 26.73 1.53 6.45
CA ALA A 155 26.87 0.61 7.58
C ALA A 155 28.08 0.95 8.49
N ASP A 156 29.06 1.66 7.95
CA ASP A 156 30.23 2.19 8.67
C ASP A 156 29.97 3.53 9.37
N GLY A 157 28.79 4.14 9.18
CA GLY A 157 28.44 5.46 9.70
C GLY A 157 29.09 6.63 8.95
N SER A 158 29.60 6.40 7.73
CA SER A 158 30.20 7.46 6.91
C SER A 158 29.14 8.30 6.17
N ARG A 159 29.51 9.53 5.81
CA ARG A 159 28.67 10.46 5.05
C ARG A 159 28.51 10.07 3.57
N GLY A 160 27.50 10.66 2.93
CA GLY A 160 27.15 10.42 1.54
C GLY A 160 26.33 9.14 1.42
N VAL A 161 25.06 9.22 1.82
CA VAL A 161 24.11 8.10 1.71
C VAL A 161 23.38 8.24 0.39
N SER A 162 23.41 7.20 -0.44
CA SER A 162 22.62 7.13 -1.67
C SER A 162 22.10 5.70 -1.83
N ALA A 163 20.79 5.56 -1.91
CA ALA A 163 20.13 4.27 -2.04
C ALA A 163 18.89 4.38 -2.92
N GLU A 164 18.62 3.31 -3.66
CA GLU A 164 17.33 3.08 -4.30
C GLU A 164 16.47 2.29 -3.33
N VAL A 165 15.28 2.78 -3.04
CA VAL A 165 14.42 2.23 -1.99
C VAL A 165 13.03 1.97 -2.55
N ASP A 166 12.49 0.80 -2.19
CA ASP A 166 11.10 0.46 -2.41
C ASP A 166 10.44 -0.03 -1.12
N LEU A 167 9.17 0.29 -0.97
CA LEU A 167 8.34 -0.12 0.14
C LEU A 167 7.31 -1.13 -0.35
N GLY A 168 7.22 -2.26 0.33
CA GLY A 168 6.22 -3.29 0.10
C GLY A 168 5.32 -3.46 1.32
N ALA A 169 4.02 -3.24 1.19
CA ALA A 169 3.07 -3.54 2.26
C ALA A 169 2.24 -4.78 1.92
N LYS A 170 2.18 -5.75 2.84
CA LYS A 170 1.24 -6.87 2.73
C LYS A 170 -0.07 -6.48 3.43
N LEU A 171 -1.01 -5.95 2.66
CA LEU A 171 -2.31 -5.52 3.16
C LEU A 171 -3.30 -6.70 3.13
N SER A 172 -3.40 -7.42 4.25
CA SER A 172 -4.33 -8.55 4.40
C SER A 172 -5.81 -8.14 4.29
N PHE A 173 -6.14 -6.87 4.57
CA PHE A 173 -7.49 -6.34 4.47
C PHE A 173 -7.97 -6.11 3.03
N LEU A 174 -7.05 -5.95 2.07
CA LEU A 174 -7.43 -5.66 0.68
C LEU A 174 -8.22 -6.83 0.07
N LEU A 175 -7.91 -8.05 0.49
CA LEU A 175 -8.66 -9.24 0.11
C LEU A 175 -10.09 -9.22 0.68
N TRP A 176 -10.27 -8.73 1.90
CA TRP A 176 -11.59 -8.57 2.52
C TRP A 176 -12.39 -7.42 1.89
N VAL A 177 -11.75 -6.28 1.58
CA VAL A 177 -12.40 -5.18 0.84
C VAL A 177 -12.81 -5.63 -0.55
N ALA A 178 -11.91 -6.31 -1.28
CA ALA A 178 -12.23 -6.86 -2.59
C ALA A 178 -13.38 -7.87 -2.51
N MET A 179 -13.35 -8.77 -1.51
CA MET A 179 -14.43 -9.74 -1.30
C MET A 179 -15.75 -9.07 -0.91
N GLY A 180 -15.72 -8.03 -0.08
CA GLY A 180 -16.89 -7.21 0.25
C GLY A 180 -17.47 -6.49 -0.96
N LEU A 181 -16.60 -5.92 -1.82
CA LEU A 181 -17.03 -5.29 -3.08
C LEU A 181 -17.63 -6.31 -4.05
N LEU A 182 -17.04 -7.51 -4.14
CA LEU A 182 -17.55 -8.58 -4.99
C LEU A 182 -18.91 -9.08 -4.50
N ILE A 183 -19.06 -9.32 -3.20
CA ILE A 183 -20.34 -9.76 -2.61
C ILE A 183 -21.39 -8.66 -2.75
N GLY A 184 -21.05 -7.41 -2.41
CA GLY A 184 -21.95 -6.26 -2.54
C GLY A 184 -22.37 -6.04 -3.99
N GLY A 185 -21.43 -6.08 -4.93
CA GLY A 185 -21.70 -5.99 -6.36
C GLY A 185 -22.59 -7.12 -6.87
N ALA A 186 -22.34 -8.37 -6.45
CA ALA A 186 -23.15 -9.52 -6.81
C ALA A 186 -24.60 -9.39 -6.28
N LEU A 187 -24.80 -8.87 -5.07
CA LEU A 187 -26.13 -8.63 -4.51
C LEU A 187 -26.89 -7.54 -5.26
N ILE A 188 -26.22 -6.44 -5.63
CA ILE A 188 -26.82 -5.37 -6.44
C ILE A 188 -27.21 -5.90 -7.83
N LEU A 189 -26.33 -6.67 -8.46
CA LEU A 189 -26.61 -7.29 -9.76
C LEU A 189 -27.77 -8.29 -9.67
N GLY A 190 -27.75 -9.17 -8.68
CA GLY A 190 -28.82 -10.15 -8.44
C GLY A 190 -30.16 -9.49 -8.15
N GLY A 191 -30.18 -8.45 -7.31
CA GLY A 191 -31.37 -7.67 -6.99
C GLY A 191 -31.93 -6.94 -8.22
N SER A 192 -31.05 -6.35 -9.04
CA SER A 192 -31.44 -5.69 -10.29
C SER A 192 -32.07 -6.66 -11.29
N VAL A 193 -31.48 -7.85 -11.47
CA VAL A 193 -32.05 -8.91 -12.32
C VAL A 193 -33.40 -9.38 -11.78
N ALA A 194 -33.54 -9.57 -10.47
CA ALA A 194 -34.79 -9.99 -9.85
C ALA A 194 -35.91 -8.96 -10.07
N LEU A 195 -35.60 -7.66 -9.94
CA LEU A 195 -36.55 -6.58 -10.21
C LEU A 195 -36.98 -6.55 -11.68
N ILE A 196 -36.06 -6.73 -12.63
CA ILE A 196 -36.38 -6.80 -14.06
C ILE A 196 -37.30 -7.99 -14.36
N VAL A 197 -37.02 -9.16 -13.79
CA VAL A 197 -37.84 -10.37 -13.98
C VAL A 197 -39.23 -10.19 -13.37
N LEU A 198 -39.31 -9.59 -12.18
CA LEU A 198 -40.58 -9.33 -11.49
C LEU A 198 -41.43 -8.29 -12.25
N ALA A 199 -40.81 -7.23 -12.76
CA ALA A 199 -41.45 -6.23 -13.61
C ALA A 199 -41.92 -6.80 -14.95
N ALA A 200 -41.18 -7.76 -15.53
CA ALA A 200 -41.58 -8.44 -16.75
C ALA A 200 -42.78 -9.40 -16.51
N ARG A 201 -42.87 -10.03 -15.34
CA ARG A 201 -43.97 -10.93 -14.95
C ARG A 201 -45.27 -10.21 -14.60
N THR A 202 -45.20 -8.94 -14.20
CA THR A 202 -46.36 -8.15 -13.73
C THR A 202 -47.03 -7.33 -14.84
N ARG A 203 -46.60 -7.45 -16.10
CA ARG A 203 -47.27 -6.78 -17.23
C ARG A 203 -48.70 -7.34 -17.39
N PRO A 204 -49.76 -6.53 -17.21
CA PRO A 204 -51.12 -6.98 -17.46
C PRO A 204 -51.29 -7.31 -18.95
N PRO A 205 -52.08 -8.35 -19.30
CA PRO A 205 -52.37 -8.65 -20.69
C PRO A 205 -52.99 -7.42 -21.37
N PRO A 206 -52.64 -7.14 -22.65
CA PRO A 206 -53.18 -5.99 -23.36
C PRO A 206 -54.71 -6.03 -23.31
N ALA A 207 -55.30 -4.92 -22.87
CA ALA A 207 -56.75 -4.76 -22.87
C ALA A 207 -57.27 -5.02 -24.28
N ALA A 208 -58.16 -6.00 -24.41
CA ALA A 208 -58.77 -6.33 -25.69
C ALA A 208 -59.49 -5.07 -26.24
N PRO A 209 -59.34 -4.76 -27.54
CA PRO A 209 -60.00 -3.61 -28.13
C PRO A 209 -61.52 -3.72 -27.96
N PRO A 210 -62.24 -2.61 -27.70
CA PRO A 210 -63.68 -2.61 -27.53
C PRO A 210 -64.36 -3.18 -28.78
N ARG A 211 -65.22 -4.21 -28.59
CA ARG A 211 -66.05 -4.73 -29.69
C ARG A 211 -67.05 -3.66 -30.12
N PRO A 212 -67.26 -3.46 -31.44
CA PRO A 212 -68.35 -2.63 -31.91
C PRO A 212 -69.69 -3.21 -31.47
N ALA A 213 -70.57 -2.35 -30.94
CA ALA A 213 -71.94 -2.71 -30.61
C ALA A 213 -72.70 -2.99 -31.92
N THR A 214 -73.23 -4.21 -32.05
CA THR A 214 -74.15 -4.55 -33.13
C THR A 214 -75.50 -3.89 -32.81
N THR A 215 -75.86 -2.85 -33.55
CA THR A 215 -77.23 -2.33 -33.55
C THR A 215 -78.12 -3.36 -34.24
N THR A 216 -78.92 -4.09 -33.46
CA THR A 216 -80.03 -4.88 -33.99
C THR A 216 -81.09 -3.92 -34.50
N GLY A 217 -81.27 -3.87 -35.82
CA GLY A 217 -82.41 -3.23 -36.48
C GLY A 217 -83.53 -4.24 -36.67
N ASP A 218 -84.72 -3.90 -36.19
CA ASP A 218 -85.98 -4.62 -36.40
C ASP A 218 -86.37 -4.68 -37.87
N ALA A 219 -86.90 -5.84 -38.31
CA ALA A 219 -87.98 -5.98 -39.29
C ALA A 219 -88.58 -7.39 -39.21
#